data_AF-R0IS55-F1
#
_entry.id   AF-R0IS55-F1
#
_cell.length_a   1.000
_cell.length_b   1.000
_cell.length_c   1.000
_cell.angle_alpha   90.00
_cell.angle_beta   90.00
_cell.angle_gamma   90.00
#
_symmetry.space_group_name_H-M   'P 1'
#
loop_
_entity.id
_entity.type
_entity.pdbx_description
1 polymer ?
#
loop_
_entity_poly.entity_id
_entity_poly.type
_entity_poly.pdbx_seq_one_letter_code
_entity_poly.pdbx_strand_id
1 'polypeptide(L)'
;VNNEILHHENTNLREVLAIKNHLKKQKKPLELQQSKQYHTPAVVWSPRTIEDARAQEHEARTARELKKIARDKEREVRAKELQLRRAQKARDRAVATSKKARNKQNIPKQKASSSQKSKKSKGGGDAGSQSGGASASSAAQPTTKTTMRGRNIKLPKKFE
;
A
#
# COMPACT_ATOMS: atom_id res chain seq x y z
N VAL A 1 5.41 -32.06 13.33
CA VAL A 1 4.07 -31.50 13.05
C VAL A 1 4.24 -30.39 12.03
N ASN A 2 3.64 -30.51 10.85
CA ASN A 2 3.76 -29.54 9.74
C ASN A 2 2.95 -28.25 10.02
N ASN A 3 3.45 -27.42 10.93
CA ASN A 3 2.80 -26.17 11.30
C ASN A 3 2.78 -25.15 10.15
N GLU A 4 3.74 -25.22 9.23
CA GLU A 4 3.83 -24.32 8.09
C GLU A 4 2.60 -24.42 7.18
N ILE A 5 2.18 -25.65 6.86
CA ILE A 5 0.97 -25.90 6.06
C ILE A 5 -0.26 -25.34 6.76
N LEU A 6 -0.38 -25.58 8.07
CA LEU A 6 -1.49 -25.03 8.86
C LEU A 6 -1.48 -23.50 8.89
N HIS A 7 -0.32 -22.85 8.91
CA HIS A 7 -0.24 -21.40 8.85
C HIS A 7 -0.70 -20.86 7.49
N HIS A 8 -0.30 -21.49 6.40
CA HIS A 8 -0.72 -21.11 5.04
C HIS A 8 -2.23 -21.28 4.84
N GLU A 9 -2.80 -22.38 5.33
CA GLU A 9 -4.25 -22.60 5.27
C GLU A 9 -5.01 -21.55 6.09
N ASN A 10 -4.55 -21.26 7.31
CA ASN A 10 -5.17 -20.24 8.15
C ASN A 10 -5.05 -18.83 7.54
N THR A 11 -3.94 -18.49 6.87
CA THR A 11 -3.83 -17.21 6.16
C THR A 11 -4.80 -17.15 4.99
N ASN A 12 -4.87 -18.20 4.18
CA ASN A 12 -5.78 -18.26 3.02
C ASN A 12 -7.25 -18.16 3.46
N LEU A 13 -7.62 -18.87 4.53
CA LEU A 13 -8.98 -18.80 5.09
C LEU A 13 -9.32 -17.39 5.58
N ARG A 14 -8.37 -16.69 6.22
CA ARG A 14 -8.56 -15.30 6.66
C ARG A 14 -8.73 -14.34 5.49
N GLU A 15 -7.97 -14.52 4.41
CA GLU A 15 -8.07 -13.70 3.20
C GLU A 15 -9.44 -13.90 2.51
N VAL A 16 -9.88 -15.15 2.35
CA VAL A 16 -11.20 -15.48 1.78
C VAL A 16 -12.33 -14.88 2.62
N LEU A 17 -12.25 -14.97 3.95
CA LEU A 17 -13.24 -14.37 4.85
C LEU A 17 -13.23 -12.84 4.77
N ALA A 18 -12.06 -12.21 4.67
CA ALA A 18 -11.95 -10.76 4.51
C ALA A 18 -12.61 -10.29 3.20
N ILE A 19 -12.35 -10.98 2.08
CA ILE A 19 -12.97 -10.69 0.78
C ILE A 19 -14.50 -10.81 0.88
N LYS A 20 -15.01 -11.87 1.53
CA LYS A 20 -16.46 -12.09 1.73
C LYS A 20 -17.11 -10.99 2.57
N ASN A 21 -16.42 -10.47 3.58
CA ASN A 21 -16.91 -9.37 4.43
C ASN A 21 -16.89 -8.01 3.72
N HIS A 22 -15.92 -7.79 2.82
CA HIS A 22 -15.84 -6.56 2.01
C HIS A 22 -16.82 -6.52 0.85
N LEU A 23 -17.27 -7.68 0.36
CA LEU A 23 -18.48 -7.81 -0.44
C LEU A 23 -19.71 -7.57 0.45
N LYS A 24 -19.84 -6.35 0.98
CA LYS A 24 -21.13 -5.85 1.44
C LYS A 24 -22.04 -6.00 0.24
N LYS A 25 -22.97 -6.95 0.31
CA LYS A 25 -24.09 -7.05 -0.62
C LYS A 25 -24.80 -5.72 -0.49
N GLN A 26 -24.42 -4.75 -1.31
CA GLN A 26 -25.24 -3.60 -1.60
C GLN A 26 -26.44 -4.23 -2.26
N LYS A 27 -27.41 -4.65 -1.44
CA LYS A 27 -28.78 -4.81 -1.87
C LYS A 27 -29.12 -3.39 -2.30
N LYS A 28 -28.83 -3.05 -3.55
CA LYS A 28 -29.67 -2.08 -4.23
C LYS A 28 -31.06 -2.69 -3.99
N PRO A 29 -31.93 -2.08 -3.17
CA PRO A 29 -33.31 -2.51 -3.24
C PRO A 29 -33.61 -2.51 -4.73
N LEU A 30 -34.05 -3.65 -5.26
CA LEU A 30 -34.64 -3.63 -6.58
C LEU A 30 -35.75 -2.60 -6.39
N GLU A 31 -35.54 -1.40 -6.92
CA GLU A 31 -36.56 -0.39 -6.93
C GLU A 31 -37.62 -1.04 -7.81
N LEU A 32 -38.57 -1.71 -7.14
CA LEU A 32 -39.83 -2.11 -7.74
C LEU A 32 -40.32 -0.79 -8.25
N GLN A 33 -40.09 -0.54 -9.54
CA GLN A 33 -40.62 0.61 -10.24
C GLN A 33 -42.07 0.60 -9.82
N GLN A 34 -42.45 1.55 -8.95
CA GLN A 34 -43.83 1.74 -8.51
C GLN A 34 -44.64 1.53 -9.75
N SER A 35 -45.46 0.46 -9.76
CA SER A 35 -46.04 -0.14 -10.96
C SER A 35 -46.17 0.95 -12.00
N LYS A 36 -45.26 0.97 -12.99
CA LYS A 36 -45.53 1.75 -14.18
C LYS A 36 -46.81 1.13 -14.63
N GLN A 37 -47.91 1.79 -14.31
CA GLN A 37 -49.23 1.48 -14.79
C GLN A 37 -48.96 1.17 -16.25
N TYR A 38 -49.13 -0.10 -16.65
CA TYR A 38 -48.71 -0.59 -17.96
C TYR A 38 -49.59 0.10 -19.00
N HIS A 39 -49.33 1.38 -19.24
CA HIS A 39 -49.62 2.07 -20.45
C HIS A 39 -48.43 1.75 -21.33
N THR A 40 -48.38 0.50 -21.78
CA THR A 40 -47.83 0.28 -23.11
C THR A 40 -48.99 0.59 -24.05
N PRO A 41 -49.12 1.82 -24.60
CA PRO A 41 -49.67 1.86 -25.94
C PRO A 41 -48.76 0.93 -26.73
N ALA A 42 -49.33 0.01 -27.52
CA ALA A 42 -48.53 -0.72 -28.48
C ALA A 42 -47.65 0.32 -29.20
N VAL A 43 -46.32 0.22 -29.08
CA VAL A 43 -45.42 1.12 -29.80
C VAL A 43 -45.59 0.73 -31.26
N VAL A 44 -46.45 1.47 -31.96
CA VAL A 44 -46.74 1.23 -33.37
C VAL A 44 -45.50 1.68 -34.12
N TRP A 45 -44.63 0.72 -34.43
CA TRP A 45 -43.46 0.96 -35.26
C TRP A 45 -43.91 1.16 -36.70
N SER A 46 -44.08 2.42 -37.09
CA SER A 46 -44.19 2.77 -38.50
C SER A 46 -42.80 2.67 -39.14
N PRO A 47 -42.69 2.40 -40.46
CA PRO A 47 -41.39 2.31 -41.14
C PRO A 47 -40.45 3.49 -40.85
N ARG A 48 -41.01 4.70 -40.74
CA ARG A 48 -40.28 5.93 -40.41
C ARG A 48 -39.66 5.89 -39.01
N THR A 49 -40.38 5.42 -38.00
CA THR A 49 -39.84 5.28 -36.63
C THR A 49 -38.69 4.26 -36.55
N ILE A 50 -38.68 3.26 -37.42
CA ILE A 50 -37.59 2.27 -37.50
C ILE A 50 -36.35 2.89 -38.15
N GLU A 51 -36.53 3.73 -39.17
CA GLU A 51 -35.44 4.50 -39.79
C GLU A 51 -34.84 5.50 -38.80
N ASP A 52 -35.67 6.25 -38.08
CA ASP A 52 -35.22 7.20 -37.06
C ASP A 52 -34.44 6.50 -35.93
N ALA A 53 -34.92 5.34 -35.47
CA ALA A 53 -34.21 4.55 -34.47
C ALA A 53 -32.85 4.02 -34.99
N ARG A 54 -32.78 3.59 -36.26
CA ARG A 54 -31.53 3.16 -36.90
C ARG A 54 -30.55 4.31 -37.07
N ALA A 55 -31.04 5.51 -37.44
CA ALA A 55 -30.22 6.71 -37.55
C ALA A 55 -29.62 7.09 -36.18
N GLN A 56 -30.44 7.08 -35.12
CA GLN A 56 -29.95 7.32 -33.75
C GLN A 56 -28.95 6.27 -33.29
N GLU A 57 -29.15 4.99 -33.61
CA GLU A 57 -28.18 3.95 -33.27
C GLU A 57 -26.86 4.16 -34.01
N HIS A 58 -26.91 4.55 -35.29
CA HIS A 58 -25.73 4.85 -36.08
C HIS A 58 -24.96 6.05 -35.49
N GLU A 59 -25.64 7.15 -35.16
CA GLU A 59 -25.04 8.31 -34.49
C GLU A 59 -24.45 7.95 -33.11
N ALA A 60 -25.14 7.12 -32.34
CA ALA A 60 -24.62 6.65 -31.06
C ALA A 60 -23.37 5.79 -31.23
N ARG A 61 -23.28 4.97 -32.28
CA ARG A 61 -22.08 4.19 -32.61
C ARG A 61 -20.92 5.09 -33.02
N THR A 62 -21.13 6.03 -33.94
CA THR A 62 -20.08 6.97 -34.37
C THR A 62 -19.59 7.83 -33.19
N ALA A 63 -20.49 8.32 -32.35
CA ALA A 63 -20.12 9.07 -31.14
C ALA A 63 -19.27 8.24 -30.15
N ARG A 64 -19.60 6.95 -29.98
CA ARG A 64 -18.79 6.03 -29.16
C ARG A 64 -17.40 5.80 -29.75
N GLU A 65 -17.31 5.62 -31.06
CA GLU A 65 -16.04 5.43 -31.76
C GLU A 65 -15.15 6.66 -31.66
N LEU A 66 -15.69 7.86 -31.92
CA LEU A 66 -14.97 9.12 -31.78
C LEU A 66 -14.48 9.31 -30.33
N LYS A 67 -15.30 8.99 -29.34
CA LYS A 67 -14.91 9.05 -27.92
C LYS A 67 -13.80 8.06 -27.58
N LYS A 68 -13.81 6.87 -28.18
CA LYS A 68 -12.74 5.87 -28.02
C LYS A 68 -11.43 6.38 -28.63
N ILE A 69 -11.48 6.88 -29.86
CA ILE A 69 -10.32 7.46 -30.56
C ILE A 69 -9.73 8.63 -29.75
N ALA A 70 -10.58 9.54 -29.24
CA ALA A 70 -10.12 10.67 -28.42
C ALA A 70 -9.40 10.20 -27.14
N ARG A 71 -9.95 9.18 -26.46
CA ARG A 71 -9.34 8.60 -25.26
C ARG A 71 -7.98 7.94 -25.56
N ASP A 72 -7.88 7.22 -26.68
CA ASP A 72 -6.64 6.55 -27.05
C ASP A 72 -5.56 7.58 -27.46
N LYS A 73 -5.93 8.64 -28.18
CA LYS A 73 -5.02 9.78 -28.45
C LYS A 73 -4.53 10.45 -27.16
N GLU A 74 -5.41 10.69 -26.19
CA GLU A 74 -5.02 11.25 -24.89
C GLU A 74 -4.03 10.33 -24.14
N ARG A 75 -4.28 9.02 -24.16
CA ARG A 75 -3.38 8.01 -23.57
C ARG A 75 -2.02 8.00 -24.24
N GLU A 76 -1.96 8.08 -25.56
CA GLU A 76 -0.70 8.14 -26.31
C GLU A 76 0.10 9.40 -25.98
N VAL A 77 -0.55 10.57 -25.93
CA VAL A 77 0.10 11.83 -25.54
C VAL A 77 0.66 11.72 -24.12
N ARG A 78 -0.15 11.24 -23.16
CA ARG A 78 0.27 11.04 -21.77
C ARG A 78 1.43 10.04 -21.65
N ALA A 79 1.41 8.97 -22.45
CA ALA A 79 2.48 7.97 -22.46
C ALA A 79 3.79 8.58 -22.99
N LYS A 80 3.75 9.35 -24.08
CA LYS A 80 4.91 10.06 -24.64
C LYS A 80 5.48 11.06 -23.65
N GLU A 81 4.63 11.87 -23.02
CA GLU A 81 5.05 12.82 -21.99
C GLU A 81 5.73 12.12 -20.81
N LEU A 82 5.14 11.02 -20.33
CA LEU A 82 5.71 10.24 -19.23
C LEU A 82 7.07 9.63 -19.62
N GLN A 83 7.23 9.15 -20.85
CA GLN A 83 8.49 8.64 -21.35
C GLN A 83 9.57 9.74 -21.41
N LEU A 84 9.24 10.92 -21.92
CA LEU A 84 10.15 12.07 -21.93
C LEU A 84 10.58 12.46 -20.51
N ARG A 85 9.63 12.54 -19.58
CA ARG A 85 9.92 12.85 -18.17
C ARG A 85 10.81 11.79 -17.51
N ARG A 86 10.60 10.51 -17.82
CA ARG A 86 11.45 9.40 -17.33
C ARG A 86 12.85 9.48 -17.92
N ALA A 87 12.98 9.77 -19.22
CA ALA A 87 14.26 9.93 -19.88
C ALA A 87 15.07 11.11 -19.31
N GLN A 88 14.41 12.25 -19.05
CA GLN A 88 15.03 13.40 -18.39
C GLN A 88 15.53 13.03 -16.99
N LYS A 89 14.68 12.44 -16.14
CA LYS A 89 15.09 12.00 -14.80
C LYS A 89 16.25 10.99 -14.83
N ALA A 90 16.28 10.10 -15.81
CA ALA A 90 17.37 9.15 -15.98
C ALA A 90 18.69 9.86 -16.33
N ARG A 91 18.64 10.84 -17.24
CA ARG A 91 19.80 11.70 -17.57
C ARG A 91 20.30 12.46 -16.35
N ASP A 92 19.41 13.12 -15.61
CA ASP A 92 19.76 13.87 -14.41
C ASP A 92 20.41 12.96 -13.35
N ARG A 93 19.86 11.76 -13.17
CA ARG A 93 20.43 10.76 -12.27
C ARG A 93 21.82 10.32 -12.70
N ALA A 94 22.03 10.07 -14.00
CA ALA A 94 23.33 9.69 -14.56
C ALA A 94 24.38 10.81 -14.34
N VAL A 95 24.00 12.07 -14.60
CA VAL A 95 24.85 13.24 -14.36
C VAL A 95 25.15 13.41 -12.86
N ALA A 96 24.16 13.21 -11.99
CA ALA A 96 24.37 13.27 -10.54
C ALA A 96 25.32 12.16 -10.06
N THR A 97 25.20 10.94 -10.60
CA THR A 97 26.10 9.84 -10.26
C THR A 97 27.52 10.08 -10.74
N SER A 98 27.73 10.61 -11.95
CA SER A 98 29.06 10.91 -12.47
C SER A 98 29.74 12.06 -11.70
N LYS A 99 28.99 13.12 -11.36
CA LYS A 99 29.48 14.21 -10.49
C LYS A 99 29.88 13.70 -9.10
N LYS A 100 29.07 12.84 -8.48
CA LYS A 100 29.40 12.21 -7.19
C LYS A 100 30.66 11.35 -7.26
N ALA A 101 30.82 10.56 -8.32
CA ALA A 101 32.02 9.75 -8.54
C ALA A 101 33.27 10.63 -8.69
N ARG A 102 33.20 11.68 -9.52
CA ARG A 102 34.29 12.65 -9.71
C ARG A 102 34.66 13.36 -8.40
N ASN A 103 33.67 13.80 -7.63
CA ASN A 103 33.93 14.46 -6.35
C ASN A 103 34.61 13.52 -5.34
N LYS A 104 34.23 12.23 -5.29
CA LYS A 104 34.91 11.23 -4.44
C LYS A 104 36.37 11.01 -4.84
N GLN A 105 36.71 11.11 -6.13
CA GLN A 105 38.10 11.01 -6.60
C GLN A 105 38.94 12.24 -6.20
N ASN A 106 38.32 13.41 -6.08
CA ASN A 106 38.99 14.67 -5.74
C ASN A 106 39.07 14.96 -4.24
N ILE A 107 38.38 14.19 -3.38
CA ILE A 107 38.49 14.35 -1.93
C ILE A 107 39.76 13.60 -1.46
N PRO A 108 40.74 14.28 -0.83
CA PRO A 108 41.88 13.60 -0.25
C PRO A 108 41.39 12.59 0.80
N LYS A 109 41.88 11.34 0.74
CA LYS A 109 41.53 10.29 1.70
C LYS A 109 41.85 10.79 3.11
N GLN A 110 40.83 11.17 3.88
CA GLN A 110 41.03 11.45 5.29
C GLN A 110 41.55 10.17 5.95
N LYS A 111 42.73 10.27 6.56
CA LYS A 111 43.27 9.19 7.40
C LYS A 111 42.25 8.93 8.49
N ALA A 112 41.80 7.69 8.65
CA ALA A 112 40.95 7.31 9.77
C ALA A 112 41.68 7.71 11.05
N SER A 113 41.14 8.69 11.80
CA SER A 113 41.63 8.98 13.13
C SER A 113 41.25 7.78 13.99
N SER A 114 42.21 6.87 14.15
CA SER A 114 42.12 5.76 15.09
C SER A 114 42.10 6.33 16.50
N SER A 115 40.92 6.73 16.97
CA SER A 115 40.70 6.95 18.40
C SER A 115 40.08 5.68 18.96
N GLN A 116 40.91 4.65 19.12
CA GLN A 116 40.58 3.52 19.98
C GLN A 116 40.50 4.03 21.43
N LYS A 117 39.35 4.58 21.82
CA LYS A 117 39.02 4.72 23.24
C LYS A 117 38.73 3.33 23.77
N SER A 118 39.77 2.66 24.27
CA SER A 118 39.61 1.42 25.02
C SER A 118 38.73 1.70 26.24
N LYS A 119 37.54 1.12 26.26
CA LYS A 119 36.72 1.08 27.48
C LYS A 119 37.44 0.14 28.44
N LYS A 120 38.11 0.71 29.45
CA LYS A 120 38.64 -0.04 30.58
C LYS A 120 37.45 -0.70 31.29
N SER A 121 37.30 -2.00 31.10
CA SER A 121 36.35 -2.81 31.88
C SER A 121 36.84 -2.82 33.32
N LYS A 122 36.10 -2.16 34.21
CA LYS A 122 36.24 -2.34 35.65
C LYS A 122 35.37 -3.54 36.01
N GLY A 123 35.98 -4.71 36.06
CA GLY A 123 35.34 -5.92 36.55
C GLY A 123 35.18 -5.90 38.07
N GLY A 124 34.17 -6.61 38.54
CA GLY A 124 34.19 -7.36 39.79
C GLY A 124 33.74 -6.64 41.06
N GLY A 125 32.57 -7.04 41.54
CA GLY A 125 32.00 -6.72 42.86
C GLY A 125 30.48 -6.62 42.69
N ASP A 126 29.63 -7.48 43.22
CA ASP A 126 29.73 -8.35 44.38
C ASP A 126 28.68 -9.47 44.19
N ALA A 127 29.08 -10.73 44.36
CA ALA A 127 28.14 -11.84 44.43
C ALA A 127 27.68 -11.93 45.89
N GLY A 128 26.51 -11.39 46.17
CA GLY A 128 25.93 -11.38 47.50
C GLY A 128 25.78 -12.80 48.06
N SER A 129 26.31 -13.00 49.27
CA SER A 129 25.78 -13.99 50.20
C SER A 129 25.98 -13.50 51.63
N GLN A 130 24.85 -13.42 52.32
CA GLN A 130 24.66 -13.43 53.78
C GLN A 130 24.57 -12.11 54.56
N SER A 131 23.34 -11.93 55.04
CA SER A 131 22.94 -11.54 56.40
C SER A 131 22.44 -10.11 56.61
N GLY A 132 21.16 -10.04 57.01
CA GLY A 132 20.63 -8.97 57.85
C GLY A 132 19.66 -7.98 57.18
N GLY A 133 18.37 -8.09 57.52
CA GLY A 133 17.57 -6.92 57.93
C GLY A 133 16.78 -6.14 56.87
N ALA A 134 15.48 -6.43 56.81
CA ALA A 134 14.35 -5.49 56.71
C ALA A 134 14.25 -4.48 55.53
N SER A 135 13.33 -4.81 54.61
CA SER A 135 12.20 -3.97 54.13
C SER A 135 12.44 -2.52 53.68
N ALA A 136 12.42 -2.31 52.35
CA ALA A 136 11.57 -1.30 51.71
C ALA A 136 11.53 -1.52 50.19
N SER A 137 10.31 -1.71 49.67
CA SER A 137 9.94 -1.87 48.26
C SER A 137 10.48 -0.74 47.36
N SER A 138 11.21 -1.10 46.29
CA SER A 138 11.65 -0.14 45.25
C SER A 138 11.18 -0.57 43.85
N ALA A 139 10.10 0.08 43.43
CA ALA A 139 9.68 0.43 42.08
C ALA A 139 9.78 -0.61 40.94
N ALA A 140 8.61 -1.12 40.54
CA ALA A 140 8.39 -1.93 39.34
C ALA A 140 8.97 -1.27 38.07
N GLN A 141 9.81 -2.01 37.34
CA GLN A 141 10.24 -1.60 35.99
C GLN A 141 9.08 -1.77 35.00
N PRO A 142 8.92 -0.87 34.01
CA PRO A 142 7.85 -1.00 33.02
C PRO A 142 8.08 -2.24 32.17
N THR A 143 7.04 -3.06 32.03
CA THR A 143 7.09 -4.31 31.26
C THR A 143 7.35 -4.00 29.77
N THR A 144 8.54 -4.35 29.26
CA THR A 144 8.85 -4.24 27.82
C THR A 144 8.66 -5.58 27.15
N LYS A 145 7.93 -5.64 26.03
CA LYS A 145 7.87 -6.83 25.17
C LYS A 145 8.64 -6.58 23.87
N THR A 146 9.27 -7.63 23.37
CA THR A 146 10.00 -7.62 22.10
C THR A 146 9.08 -8.08 20.98
N THR A 147 8.95 -7.26 19.93
CA THR A 147 8.15 -7.57 18.73
C THR A 147 8.84 -8.63 17.86
N MET A 148 8.10 -9.30 16.97
CA MET A 148 8.67 -10.26 16.00
C MET A 148 9.79 -9.69 15.12
N ARG A 149 9.84 -8.35 14.96
CA ARG A 149 10.91 -7.64 14.22
C ARG A 149 12.09 -7.25 15.11
N GLY A 150 12.18 -7.79 16.33
CA GLY A 150 13.28 -7.57 17.27
C GLY A 150 13.29 -6.18 17.92
N ARG A 151 12.19 -5.41 17.83
CA ARG A 151 12.10 -4.08 18.47
C ARG A 151 11.47 -4.19 19.85
N ASN A 152 12.08 -3.54 20.83
CA ASN A 152 11.54 -3.42 22.18
C ASN A 152 10.56 -2.25 22.23
N ILE A 153 9.33 -2.53 22.66
CA ILE A 153 8.28 -1.52 22.82
C ILE A 153 7.81 -1.51 24.28
N LYS A 154 7.50 -0.31 24.79
CA LYS A 154 6.81 -0.14 26.08
C LYS A 154 5.32 -0.36 25.86
N LEU A 155 4.74 -1.36 26.51
CA LEU A 155 3.31 -1.60 26.40
C LEU A 155 2.54 -0.66 27.32
N PRO A 156 1.44 -0.05 26.82
CA PRO A 156 0.49 0.65 27.68
C PRO A 156 -0.11 -0.30 28.72
N LYS A 157 -0.41 0.20 29.93
CA LYS A 157 -0.97 -0.58 31.06
C LYS A 157 -2.22 -1.41 30.74
N LYS A 158 -3.03 -0.99 29.78
CA LYS A 158 -4.20 -1.74 29.30
C LYS A 158 -3.85 -3.04 28.53
N PHE A 159 -2.58 -3.22 28.18
CA PHE A 159 -2.04 -4.37 27.45
C PHE A 159 -0.92 -5.09 28.23
N GLU A 160 -0.76 -4.78 29.52
CA GLU A 160 0.08 -5.57 30.44
C GLU A 160 -0.54 -6.93 30.72
#